data_AF-A0A5C5VFG0-F1
#
_entry.id   AF-A0A5C5VFG0-F1
#
_cell.length_a   1.000
_cell.length_b   1.000
_cell.length_c   1.000
_cell.angle_alpha   90.00
_cell.angle_beta   90.00
_cell.angle_gamma   90.00
#
_symmetry.space_group_name_H-M   'P 1'
#
loop_
_entity.id
_entity.type
_entity.pdbx_description
1 polymer ?
#
loop_
_entity_poly.entity_id
_entity_poly.type
_entity_poly.pdbx_seq_one_letter_code
_entity_poly.pdbx_strand_id
1 'polypeptide(L)'
;MSDATNPFASPATEADYRPDGLPDSALTPDQRRLLQVGELVVAWERRRLWYNAALVAVSLPLILAGLIAGAVDQDEAFALIPAAIFANACFLAGPLVDGYWTWLLGPTTRLSTVLFWLGTAAACGLAIMVCSAMVFA
;
A
#
# COMPACT_ATOMS: atom_id res chain seq x y z
N MET A 1 -19.76 -31.12 22.73
CA MET A 1 -21.04 -30.41 22.96
C MET A 1 -20.96 -29.14 22.15
N SER A 2 -21.89 -28.89 21.23
CA SER A 2 -21.88 -27.68 20.40
C SER A 2 -22.25 -26.47 21.25
N ASP A 3 -21.52 -25.36 21.12
CA ASP A 3 -21.82 -24.07 21.79
C ASP A 3 -23.20 -23.49 21.41
N ALA A 4 -23.88 -24.08 20.43
CA ALA A 4 -25.22 -23.71 19.99
C ALA A 4 -26.31 -23.80 21.08
N THR A 5 -26.05 -24.47 22.21
CA THR A 5 -27.03 -24.63 23.30
C THR A 5 -26.71 -23.79 24.54
N ASN A 6 -25.66 -22.96 24.53
CA ASN A 6 -25.32 -22.12 25.67
C ASN A 6 -26.11 -20.79 25.61
N PRO A 7 -27.12 -20.56 26.48
CA PRO A 7 -27.91 -19.33 26.47
C PRO A 7 -27.12 -18.10 26.95
N PHE A 8 -25.91 -18.30 27.49
CA PHE A 8 -24.99 -17.24 27.89
C PHE A 8 -23.87 -17.00 26.87
N ALA A 9 -23.85 -17.73 25.74
CA ALA A 9 -22.92 -17.41 24.67
C ALA A 9 -23.30 -16.04 24.08
N SER A 10 -22.33 -15.12 24.07
CA SER A 10 -22.47 -13.87 23.32
C SER A 10 -22.83 -14.23 21.87
N PRO A 11 -23.81 -13.55 21.23
CA PRO A 11 -24.14 -13.85 19.85
C PRO A 11 -22.86 -13.77 19.02
N ALA A 12 -22.49 -14.90 18.40
CA ALA A 12 -21.34 -14.97 17.52
C ALA A 12 -21.49 -13.86 16.48
N THR A 13 -20.67 -12.83 16.60
CA THR A 13 -20.74 -11.69 15.69
C THR A 13 -20.13 -12.19 14.38
N GLU A 14 -20.70 -11.86 13.22
CA GLU A 14 -20.14 -12.30 11.92
C GLU A 14 -18.64 -11.97 11.75
N ALA A 15 -18.13 -11.02 12.54
CA ALA A 15 -16.71 -10.69 12.63
C ALA A 15 -15.80 -11.82 13.15
N ASP A 16 -16.32 -12.83 13.87
CA ASP A 16 -15.55 -13.97 14.38
C ASP A 16 -15.50 -15.16 13.40
N TYR A 17 -16.17 -15.06 12.25
CA TYR A 17 -16.26 -16.18 11.31
C TYR A 17 -15.11 -16.16 10.30
N ARG A 18 -14.10 -17.00 10.53
CA ARG A 18 -13.11 -17.30 9.50
C ARG A 18 -13.70 -18.18 8.38
N PRO A 19 -13.19 -18.07 7.14
CA PRO A 19 -13.61 -18.95 6.04
C PRO A 19 -13.42 -20.44 6.30
N ASP A 20 -12.49 -20.81 7.19
CA ASP A 20 -12.20 -22.19 7.59
C ASP A 20 -13.01 -22.67 8.81
N GLY A 21 -13.83 -21.81 9.42
CA GLY A 21 -14.70 -22.13 10.55
C GLY A 21 -13.97 -22.43 11.87
N LEU A 22 -12.66 -22.17 11.96
CA LEU A 22 -11.86 -22.40 13.17
C LEU A 22 -11.83 -21.15 14.07
N PRO A 23 -12.04 -21.29 15.39
CA PRO A 23 -11.92 -20.17 16.30
C PRO A 23 -10.46 -19.70 16.41
N ASP A 24 -10.22 -18.40 16.50
CA ASP A 24 -8.86 -17.82 16.60
C ASP A 24 -8.05 -18.35 17.81
N SER A 25 -8.74 -18.84 18.85
CA SER A 25 -8.14 -19.49 20.01
C SER A 25 -7.49 -20.85 19.69
N ALA A 26 -7.88 -21.49 18.58
CA ALA A 26 -7.30 -22.76 18.11
C ALA A 26 -5.96 -22.58 17.38
N LEU A 27 -5.56 -21.34 17.07
CA LEU A 27 -4.35 -21.06 16.32
C LEU A 27 -3.10 -21.16 17.19
N THR A 28 -2.06 -21.80 16.65
CA THR A 28 -0.73 -21.77 17.27
C THR A 28 -0.20 -20.33 17.29
N PRO A 29 0.74 -20.00 18.21
CA PRO A 29 1.38 -18.69 18.23
C PRO A 29 2.00 -18.30 16.88
N ASP A 30 2.56 -19.26 16.15
CA ASP A 30 3.18 -19.03 14.83
C ASP A 30 2.13 -18.73 13.75
N GLN A 31 1.00 -19.44 13.75
CA GLN A 31 -0.10 -19.14 12.83
C GLN A 31 -0.63 -17.73 13.05
N ARG A 32 -0.82 -17.31 14.31
CA ARG A 32 -1.24 -15.94 14.65
C ARG A 32 -0.28 -14.88 14.12
N ARG A 33 1.03 -15.10 14.22
CA ARG A 33 2.03 -14.19 13.64
C ARG A 33 1.91 -14.10 12.13
N LEU A 34 1.74 -15.23 11.45
CA LEU A 34 1.58 -15.25 9.99
C LEU A 34 0.33 -14.49 9.53
N LEU A 35 -0.77 -14.59 10.28
CA LEU A 35 -2.00 -13.85 10.01
C LEU A 35 -1.83 -12.35 10.17
N GLN A 36 -1.17 -11.90 11.25
CA GLN A 36 -0.86 -10.49 11.47
C GLN A 36 0.00 -9.91 10.33
N VAL A 37 0.97 -10.68 9.83
CA VAL A 37 1.77 -10.29 8.65
C VAL A 37 0.88 -10.22 7.41
N GLY A 38 -0.01 -11.19 7.19
CA GLY A 38 -0.95 -11.19 6.07
C GLY A 38 -1.87 -9.97 6.06
N GLU A 39 -2.46 -9.62 7.20
CA GLU A 39 -3.30 -8.43 7.35
C GLU A 39 -2.53 -7.15 7.05
N LEU A 40 -1.28 -7.06 7.51
CA LEU A 40 -0.40 -5.93 7.24
C LEU A 40 -0.09 -5.81 5.75
N VAL A 41 0.24 -6.91 5.08
CA VAL A 41 0.49 -6.94 3.63
C VAL A 41 -0.75 -6.49 2.86
N VAL A 42 -1.94 -7.00 3.19
CA VAL A 42 -3.19 -6.59 2.53
C VAL A 42 -3.47 -5.11 2.74
N ALA A 43 -3.26 -4.58 3.94
CA ALA A 43 -3.44 -3.16 4.23
C ALA A 43 -2.50 -2.28 3.41
N TRP A 44 -1.23 -2.70 3.26
CA TRP A 44 -0.26 -2.01 2.44
C TRP A 44 -0.55 -2.11 0.94
N GLU A 45 -1.09 -3.23 0.47
CA GLU A 45 -1.42 -3.37 -0.95
C GLU A 45 -2.62 -2.52 -1.36
N ARG A 46 -3.56 -2.29 -0.43
CA ARG A 46 -4.59 -1.25 -0.62
C ARG A 46 -3.98 0.15 -0.69
N ARG A 47 -2.97 0.46 0.12
CA ARG A 47 -2.26 1.76 0.06
C ARG A 47 -1.49 1.91 -1.25
N ARG A 48 -0.91 0.82 -1.77
CA ARG A 48 -0.20 0.80 -3.06
C ARG A 48 -1.11 1.23 -4.22
N LEU A 49 -2.36 0.76 -4.22
CA LEU A 49 -3.35 1.18 -5.22
C LEU A 49 -3.59 2.69 -5.18
N TRP A 50 -3.75 3.28 -3.99
CA TRP A 50 -3.90 4.73 -3.84
C TRP A 50 -2.66 5.51 -4.27
N TYR A 51 -1.47 5.03 -3.90
CA TYR A 51 -0.20 5.61 -4.32
C TYR A 51 -0.05 5.62 -5.84
N ASN A 52 -0.26 4.47 -6.49
CA ASN A 52 -0.17 4.34 -7.94
C ASN A 52 -1.25 5.18 -8.65
N ALA A 53 -2.48 5.22 -8.11
CA ALA A 53 -3.54 6.06 -8.65
C ALA A 53 -3.18 7.55 -8.59
N ALA A 54 -2.62 8.02 -7.46
CA ALA A 54 -2.16 9.38 -7.31
C ALA A 54 -1.03 9.72 -8.29
N LEU A 55 -0.03 8.83 -8.42
CA LEU A 55 1.05 9.02 -9.38
C LEU A 55 0.54 9.09 -10.82
N VAL A 56 -0.31 8.15 -11.24
CA VAL A 56 -0.91 8.15 -12.58
C VAL A 56 -1.71 9.42 -12.83
N ALA A 57 -2.53 9.85 -11.86
CA ALA A 57 -3.33 11.06 -11.97
C ALA A 57 -2.48 12.32 -12.18
N VAL A 58 -1.26 12.35 -11.64
CA VAL A 58 -0.36 13.50 -11.74
C VAL A 58 0.55 13.42 -12.97
N SER A 59 1.12 12.25 -13.28
CA SER A 59 2.09 12.11 -14.37
C SER A 59 1.43 11.96 -15.74
N LEU A 60 0.34 11.20 -15.85
CA LEU A 60 -0.28 10.87 -17.14
C LEU A 60 -0.76 12.12 -17.90
N PRO A 61 -1.43 13.11 -17.28
CA PRO A 61 -1.85 14.31 -18.00
C PRO A 61 -0.68 15.14 -18.51
N LEU A 62 0.42 15.24 -17.74
CA LEU A 62 1.62 15.99 -18.13
C LEU A 62 2.32 15.33 -19.31
N ILE A 63 2.52 14.01 -19.25
CA ILE A 63 3.14 13.25 -20.33
C ILE A 63 2.28 13.31 -21.59
N LEU A 64 0.97 13.12 -21.47
CA LEU A 64 0.04 13.14 -22.61
C LEU A 64 -0.01 14.54 -23.25
N ALA A 65 -0.05 15.60 -22.45
CA ALA A 65 0.01 16.97 -22.96
C ALA A 65 1.34 17.23 -23.69
N GLY A 66 2.47 16.78 -23.14
CA GLY A 66 3.79 16.87 -23.78
C GLY A 66 3.86 16.14 -25.11
N LEU A 67 3.35 14.90 -25.18
CA LEU A 67 3.29 14.10 -26.40
C LEU A 67 2.42 14.77 -27.49
N ILE A 68 1.25 15.29 -27.12
CA ILE A 68 0.35 15.99 -28.05
C ILE A 68 0.98 17.29 -28.58
N ALA A 69 1.72 18.00 -27.72
CA ALA A 69 2.44 19.22 -28.09
C ALA A 69 3.73 18.95 -28.90
N GLY A 70 4.17 17.69 -29.00
CA GLY A 70 5.46 17.33 -29.60
C GLY A 70 6.67 17.76 -28.77
N ALA A 71 6.48 18.01 -27.48
CA ALA A 71 7.53 18.43 -26.54
C ALA A 71 8.19 17.26 -25.81
N VAL A 72 7.64 16.05 -25.94
CA VAL A 72 8.18 14.82 -25.32
C VAL A 72 8.24 13.75 -26.40
N ASP A 73 9.40 13.11 -26.54
CA ASP A 73 9.56 11.99 -27.46
C ASP A 73 9.05 10.68 -26.84
N GLN A 74 8.65 9.73 -27.70
CA GLN A 74 8.19 8.41 -27.23
C GLN A 74 9.27 7.67 -26.43
N ASP A 75 10.54 7.79 -26.84
CA ASP A 75 11.67 7.16 -26.14
C ASP A 75 11.87 7.74 -24.72
N GLU A 76 11.67 9.04 -24.56
CA GLU A 76 11.71 9.71 -23.26
C GLU A 76 10.55 9.26 -22.36
N ALA A 77 9.35 9.09 -22.93
CA ALA A 77 8.22 8.53 -22.22
C ALA A 77 8.48 7.07 -21.79
N PHE A 78 9.14 6.26 -22.62
CA PHE A 78 9.53 4.88 -22.26
C PHE A 78 10.58 4.83 -21.15
N ALA A 79 11.44 5.85 -21.02
CA ALA A 79 12.40 5.94 -19.92
C ALA A 79 11.73 6.07 -18.54
N LEU A 80 10.43 6.38 -18.47
CA LEU A 80 9.67 6.43 -17.22
C LEU A 80 9.28 5.04 -16.68
N ILE A 81 9.29 4.00 -17.53
CA ILE A 81 8.98 2.61 -17.11
C ILE A 81 9.94 2.11 -16.02
N PRO A 82 11.28 2.16 -16.19
CA PRO A 82 12.18 1.71 -15.14
C PRO A 82 12.05 2.55 -13.86
N ALA A 83 11.74 3.85 -13.97
CA ALA A 83 11.47 4.69 -12.81
C ALA A 83 10.20 4.25 -12.05
N ALA A 84 9.13 3.90 -12.77
CA ALA A 84 7.90 3.38 -12.18
C ALA A 84 8.09 2.02 -11.49
N ILE A 85 8.92 1.14 -12.07
CA ILE A 85 9.29 -0.15 -11.46
C ILE A 85 10.08 0.10 -10.17
N PHE A 86 11.08 0.98 -10.22
CA PHE A 86 11.89 1.33 -9.05
C PHE A 86 11.05 1.94 -7.93
N ALA A 87 10.16 2.89 -8.25
CA ALA A 87 9.25 3.50 -7.29
C ALA A 87 8.34 2.45 -6.61
N ASN A 88 7.82 1.49 -7.39
CA ASN A 88 7.04 0.38 -6.83
C ASN A 88 7.88 -0.54 -5.93
N ALA A 89 9.15 -0.80 -6.27
CA ALA A 89 10.05 -1.56 -5.42
C ALA A 89 10.35 -0.84 -4.10
N CYS A 90 10.54 0.48 -4.14
CA CYS A 90 10.69 1.31 -2.94
C CYS A 90 9.43 1.27 -2.05
N PHE A 91 8.25 1.17 -2.65
CA PHE A 91 7.00 1.05 -1.89
C PHE A 91 6.96 -0.22 -1.02
N LEU A 92 7.58 -1.32 -1.46
CA LEU A 92 7.69 -2.57 -0.70
C LEU A 92 8.52 -2.44 0.58
N ALA A 93 9.31 -1.37 0.72
CA ALA A 93 9.99 -1.08 1.98
C ALA A 93 9.02 -0.62 3.07
N GLY A 94 7.84 -0.10 2.72
CA GLY A 94 6.82 0.38 3.66
C GLY A 94 6.40 -0.67 4.70
N PRO A 95 5.91 -1.86 4.28
CA PRO A 95 5.59 -2.96 5.19
C PRO A 95 6.73 -3.36 6.13
N LEU A 96 7.97 -3.38 5.60
CA LEU A 96 9.16 -3.73 6.39
C LEU A 96 9.40 -2.69 7.49
N VAL A 97 9.37 -1.41 7.14
CA VAL A 97 9.56 -0.30 8.09
C VAL A 97 8.45 -0.30 9.14
N ASP A 98 7.19 -0.52 8.74
CA ASP A 98 6.04 -0.58 9.66
C ASP A 98 6.15 -1.77 10.62
N GLY A 99 6.61 -2.92 10.13
CA GLY A 99 6.88 -4.10 10.94
C GLY A 99 7.99 -3.87 11.98
N TYR A 100 9.13 -3.30 11.56
CA TYR A 100 10.22 -2.94 12.48
C TYR A 100 9.79 -1.92 13.52
N TRP A 101 9.03 -0.91 13.10
CA TRP A 101 8.55 0.13 14.00
C TRP A 101 7.57 -0.43 15.03
N THR A 102 6.62 -1.25 14.58
CA THR A 102 5.66 -1.91 15.47
C THR A 102 6.36 -2.82 16.48
N TRP A 103 7.42 -3.49 16.05
CA TRP A 103 8.25 -4.31 16.93
C TRP A 103 9.03 -3.49 17.97
N LEU A 104 9.58 -2.33 17.59
CA LEU A 104 10.43 -1.52 18.46
C LEU A 104 9.66 -0.61 19.42
N LEU A 105 8.59 0.04 18.93
CA LEU A 105 7.92 1.16 19.58
C LEU A 105 6.42 0.92 19.84
N GLY A 106 5.91 -0.24 19.40
CA GLY A 106 4.51 -0.61 19.53
C GLY A 106 3.63 -0.11 18.39
N PRO A 107 2.31 -0.36 18.46
CA PRO A 107 1.39 -0.14 17.35
C PRO A 107 1.19 1.36 17.07
N THR A 108 1.65 1.84 15.90
CA THR A 108 1.48 3.24 15.49
C THR A 108 0.87 3.36 14.09
N THR A 109 -0.44 3.10 13.99
CA THR A 109 -1.22 3.26 12.74
C THR A 109 -1.22 4.70 12.20
N ARG A 110 -1.11 5.70 13.08
CA ARG A 110 -1.06 7.12 12.68
C ARG A 110 0.25 7.49 11.99
N LEU A 111 1.38 7.03 12.52
CA LEU A 111 2.69 7.35 11.96
C LEU A 111 2.85 6.74 10.57
N SER A 112 2.47 5.47 10.38
CA SER A 112 2.57 4.82 9.08
C SER A 112 1.70 5.49 8.02
N THR A 113 0.55 6.02 8.42
CA THR A 113 -0.33 6.81 7.54
C THR A 113 0.31 8.16 7.17
N VAL A 114 0.92 8.87 8.13
CA VAL A 114 1.62 10.13 7.86
C VAL A 114 2.83 9.93 6.95
N LEU A 115 3.66 8.91 7.23
CA LEU A 115 4.82 8.58 6.41
C LEU A 115 4.41 8.18 4.99
N PHE A 116 3.31 7.43 4.84
CA PHE A 116 2.75 7.09 3.53
C PHE A 116 2.37 8.35 2.73
N TRP A 117 1.62 9.27 3.32
CA TRP A 117 1.20 10.48 2.62
C TRP A 117 2.37 11.43 2.33
N LEU A 118 3.33 11.53 3.26
CA LEU A 118 4.55 12.31 3.04
C LEU A 118 5.39 11.75 1.89
N GLY A 119 5.59 10.42 1.87
CA GLY A 119 6.30 9.75 0.77
C GLY A 119 5.57 9.87 -0.55
N THR A 120 4.24 9.77 -0.55
CA THR A 120 3.39 9.96 -1.74
C THR A 120 3.50 11.39 -2.27
N ALA A 121 3.41 12.40 -1.39
CA ALA A 121 3.55 13.80 -1.76
C ALA A 121 4.94 14.09 -2.36
N ALA A 122 6.00 13.56 -1.74
CA ALA A 122 7.36 13.68 -2.25
C ALA A 122 7.53 13.02 -3.63
N ALA A 123 6.99 11.82 -3.82
CA ALA A 123 7.03 11.11 -5.10
C ALA A 123 6.25 11.87 -6.19
N CYS A 124 5.07 12.41 -5.88
CA CYS A 124 4.32 13.25 -6.81
C CYS A 124 5.09 14.53 -7.17
N GLY A 125 5.72 15.19 -6.19
CA GLY A 125 6.55 16.37 -6.45
C GLY A 125 7.72 16.08 -7.39
N LEU A 126 8.42 14.96 -7.16
CA LEU A 126 9.47 14.45 -8.06
C LEU A 126 8.94 14.16 -9.46
N ALA A 127 7.78 13.49 -9.58
CA ALA A 127 7.16 13.19 -10.86
C ALA A 127 6.81 14.46 -11.65
N ILE A 128 6.21 15.47 -10.99
CA ILE A 128 5.91 16.77 -11.59
C ILE A 128 7.19 17.43 -12.08
N MET A 129 8.23 17.48 -11.23
CA MET A 129 9.49 18.11 -11.58
C MET A 129 10.13 17.45 -12.81
N VAL A 130 10.19 16.12 -12.86
CA VAL A 130 10.76 15.36 -13.98
C VAL A 130 9.93 15.56 -15.26
N CYS A 131 8.60 15.39 -15.19
CA CYS A 131 7.74 15.57 -16.35
C CYS A 131 7.79 17.01 -16.88
N SER A 132 7.87 18.01 -15.98
CA SER A 132 8.02 19.41 -16.38
C SER A 132 9.38 19.66 -17.04
N ALA A 133 10.45 19.07 -16.51
CA ALA A 133 11.77 19.18 -17.11
C ALA A 133 11.81 18.60 -18.53
N MET A 134 11.12 17.49 -18.80
CA MET A 134 11.02 16.92 -20.14
C MET A 134 10.28 17.84 -21.10
N VAL A 135 9.15 18.42 -20.68
CA VAL A 135 8.31 19.28 -21.52
C VAL A 135 8.98 20.63 -21.86
N PHE A 136 9.88 21.12 -21.02
CA PHE A 136 10.54 22.43 -21.19
C PHE A 136 12.04 22.35 -21.54
N ALA A 137 12.59 21.15 -21.73
CA ALA A 137 13.96 20.94 -22.19
C ALA A 137 14.09 21.19 -23.70
#